data_AF-A0A175VRE3-F1
#
_entry.id   AF-A0A175VRE3-F1
#
_cell.length_a   1.000
_cell.length_b   1.000
_cell.length_c   1.000
_cell.angle_alpha   90.00
_cell.angle_beta   90.00
_cell.angle_gamma   90.00
#
_symmetry.space_group_name_H-M   'P 1'
#
loop_
_entity.id
_entity.type
_entity.pdbx_description
1 polymer ?
#
loop_
_entity_poly.entity_id
_entity_poly.type
_entity_poly.pdbx_seq_one_letter_code
_entity_poly.pdbx_strand_id
1 'polypeptide(L)'
;MAAIASPPAPPCLQFEPRDVITTINYYNDLGDGSKPQAYIVGQAQSYYRQSRPHPVTVHDIRGEEENFTLDAYGFQLFRHESKENEFLDLERIKKEYYAETEQLLKD
;
A
#
# COMPACT_ATOMS: atom_id res chain seq x y z
N MET A 1 -48.35 3.46 24.14
CA MET A 1 -46.95 3.75 23.79
C MET A 1 -46.59 2.90 22.58
N ALA A 2 -46.48 3.51 21.40
CA ALA A 2 -46.08 2.80 20.19
C ALA A 2 -44.55 2.75 20.16
N ALA A 3 -43.99 1.54 20.31
CA ALA A 3 -42.57 1.31 20.10
C ALA A 3 -42.29 1.39 18.60
N ILE A 4 -41.66 2.46 18.17
CA ILE A 4 -41.02 2.58 16.86
C ILE A 4 -39.87 1.56 16.84
N ALA A 5 -40.06 0.46 16.12
CA ALA A 5 -39.01 -0.51 15.83
C ALA A 5 -37.90 0.21 15.05
N SER A 6 -36.65 0.12 15.53
CA SER A 6 -35.50 0.57 14.75
C SER A 6 -35.46 -0.18 13.42
N PRO A 7 -35.11 0.51 12.30
CA PRO A 7 -34.97 -0.17 11.03
C PRO A 7 -33.88 -1.24 11.13
N PRO A 8 -34.02 -2.38 10.44
CA PRO A 8 -33.00 -3.41 10.42
C PRO A 8 -31.69 -2.81 9.90
N ALA A 9 -30.57 -3.12 10.58
CA ALA A 9 -29.24 -2.75 10.12
C ALA A 9 -29.07 -3.19 8.65
N PRO A 10 -28.48 -2.37 7.78
CA PRO A 10 -28.24 -2.77 6.41
C PRO A 10 -27.43 -4.07 6.42
N PRO A 11 -27.72 -5.03 5.52
CA PRO A 11 -26.92 -6.23 5.44
C PRO A 11 -25.47 -5.82 5.25
N CYS A 12 -24.59 -6.22 6.17
CA CYS A 12 -23.16 -6.05 6.01
C CYS A 12 -22.81 -6.66 4.65
N LEU A 13 -22.39 -5.81 3.69
CA LEU A 13 -21.95 -6.25 2.38
C LEU A 13 -20.94 -7.38 2.59
N GLN A 14 -21.35 -8.61 2.28
CA GLN A 14 -20.49 -9.77 2.46
C GLN A 14 -19.27 -9.55 1.56
N PHE A 15 -18.12 -9.48 2.21
CA PHE A 15 -16.87 -9.19 1.56
C PHE A 15 -16.42 -10.45 0.82
N GLU A 16 -16.37 -10.39 -0.51
CA GLU A 16 -15.75 -11.42 -1.34
C GLU A 16 -14.49 -10.84 -1.99
N PRO A 17 -13.32 -11.50 -1.84
CA PRO A 17 -12.11 -11.12 -2.54
C PRO A 17 -12.32 -11.05 -4.04
N ARG A 18 -11.75 -10.04 -4.70
CA ARG A 18 -11.84 -9.87 -6.16
C ARG A 18 -10.48 -9.62 -6.78
N ASP A 19 -10.10 -10.53 -7.67
CA ASP A 19 -8.93 -10.36 -8.51
C ASP A 19 -9.18 -9.34 -9.61
N VAL A 20 -8.16 -8.53 -9.90
CA VAL A 20 -8.18 -7.55 -10.98
C VAL A 20 -7.11 -7.92 -11.99
N ILE A 21 -7.53 -8.27 -13.21
CA ILE A 21 -6.61 -8.48 -14.33
C ILE A 21 -6.25 -7.10 -14.91
N THR A 22 -4.97 -6.76 -14.90
CA THR A 22 -4.47 -5.45 -15.32
C THR A 22 -3.07 -5.56 -15.93
N THR A 23 -2.45 -4.42 -16.25
CA THR A 23 -1.09 -4.32 -16.77
C THR A 23 -0.26 -3.38 -15.90
N ILE A 24 0.87 -3.85 -15.38
CA ILE A 24 1.86 -3.01 -14.70
C ILE A 24 2.95 -2.63 -15.70
N ASN A 25 3.26 -1.33 -15.75
CA ASN A 25 4.25 -0.76 -16.65
C ASN A 25 5.59 -0.62 -15.93
N TYR A 26 6.56 -1.44 -16.31
CA TYR A 26 7.93 -1.37 -15.78
C TYR A 26 8.80 -0.46 -16.65
N TYR A 27 9.87 0.08 -16.09
CA TYR A 27 10.87 0.80 -16.87
C TYR A 27 11.46 -0.12 -17.95
N ASN A 28 11.51 0.36 -19.20
CA ASN A 28 12.13 -0.38 -20.29
C ASN A 28 13.64 -0.14 -20.27
N ASP A 29 14.36 -0.97 -19.51
CA ASP A 29 15.81 -0.98 -19.51
C ASP A 29 16.33 -1.45 -20.88
N LEU A 30 17.18 -0.64 -21.52
CA LEU A 30 17.78 -0.95 -22.81
C LEU A 30 18.81 -2.08 -22.73
N GLY A 31 19.24 -2.45 -21.51
CA GLY A 31 20.18 -3.54 -21.27
C GLY A 31 21.62 -3.22 -21.65
N ASP A 32 21.90 -1.99 -22.06
CA ASP A 32 23.25 -1.51 -22.41
C ASP A 32 24.04 -0.99 -21.20
N GLY A 33 23.45 -1.06 -20.00
CA GLY A 33 24.03 -0.56 -18.75
C GLY A 33 24.00 0.96 -18.61
N SER A 34 23.43 1.68 -19.58
CA SER A 34 23.24 3.12 -19.48
C SER A 34 22.20 3.45 -18.40
N LYS A 35 22.43 4.54 -17.67
CA LYS A 35 21.46 5.00 -16.66
C LYS A 35 20.23 5.58 -17.35
N PRO A 36 19.05 5.48 -16.73
CA PRO A 36 17.85 6.16 -17.23
C PRO A 36 18.11 7.66 -17.39
N GLN A 37 17.62 8.24 -18.50
CA GLN A 37 17.71 9.68 -18.74
C GLN A 37 17.10 10.45 -17.56
N ALA A 38 17.82 11.45 -17.04
CA ALA A 38 17.35 12.24 -15.90
C ALA A 38 16.07 13.02 -16.22
N TYR A 39 15.21 13.18 -15.21
CA TYR A 39 14.07 14.09 -15.27
C TYR A 39 14.56 15.53 -15.08
N ILE A 40 14.24 16.42 -16.02
CA ILE A 40 14.70 17.80 -16.04
C ILE A 40 13.47 18.72 -15.96
N VAL A 41 13.41 19.51 -14.88
CA VAL A 41 12.35 20.50 -14.68
C VAL A 41 12.34 21.51 -15.84
N GLY A 42 11.16 21.74 -16.41
CA GLY A 42 10.97 22.63 -17.57
C GLY A 42 11.18 21.96 -18.93
N GLN A 43 11.63 20.71 -18.98
CA GLN A 43 11.73 19.95 -20.24
C GLN A 43 10.76 18.76 -20.22
N ALA A 44 9.54 18.99 -20.72
CA ALA A 44 8.48 17.98 -20.74
C ALA A 44 8.91 16.64 -21.36
N GLN A 45 9.77 16.67 -22.39
CA GLN A 45 10.27 15.46 -23.05
C GLN A 45 11.11 14.56 -22.14
N SER A 46 11.80 15.12 -21.15
CA SER A 46 12.61 14.33 -20.20
C SER A 46 11.76 13.42 -19.30
N TYR A 47 10.46 13.68 -19.22
CA TYR A 47 9.50 12.88 -18.46
C TYR A 47 8.93 11.70 -19.24
N TYR A 48 9.05 11.71 -20.57
CA TYR A 48 8.62 10.59 -21.39
C TYR A 48 9.65 9.46 -21.33
N ARG A 49 9.27 8.32 -20.77
CA ARG A 49 10.07 7.09 -20.80
C ARG A 49 9.24 5.96 -21.38
N GLN A 50 9.85 5.18 -22.25
CA GLN A 50 9.22 3.95 -22.72
C GLN A 50 9.08 2.98 -21.54
N SER A 51 7.87 2.45 -21.37
CA SER A 51 7.60 1.39 -20.40
C SER A 51 7.42 0.05 -21.10
N ARG A 52 7.74 -1.02 -20.38
CA ARG A 52 7.47 -2.40 -20.78
C ARG A 52 6.20 -2.88 -20.06
N PRO A 53 5.06 -3.03 -20.76
CA PRO A 53 3.83 -3.51 -20.15
C PRO A 53 3.96 -4.98 -19.76
N HIS A 54 3.54 -5.33 -18.55
CA HIS A 54 3.47 -6.70 -18.05
C HIS A 54 2.04 -6.98 -17.57
N PRO A 55 1.29 -7.87 -18.24
CA PRO A 55 -0.03 -8.28 -17.77
C PRO A 55 0.10 -9.06 -16.46
N VAL A 56 -0.70 -8.70 -15.47
CA VAL A 56 -0.70 -9.30 -14.13
C VAL A 56 -2.11 -9.46 -13.60
N THR A 57 -2.29 -10.41 -12.69
CA THR A 57 -3.48 -10.50 -11.83
C THR A 57 -3.12 -9.90 -10.48
N VAL A 58 -3.88 -8.89 -10.05
CA VAL A 58 -3.75 -8.31 -8.71
C VAL A 58 -4.77 -9.02 -7.81
N HIS A 59 -4.26 -9.71 -6.79
CA HIS A 59 -5.06 -10.48 -5.85
C HIS A 59 -5.52 -9.62 -4.67
N ASP A 60 -6.78 -9.76 -4.29
CA ASP A 60 -7.34 -9.15 -3.09
C ASP A 60 -7.09 -10.08 -1.89
N ILE A 61 -6.30 -9.60 -0.93
CA ILE A 61 -5.82 -10.41 0.20
C ILE A 61 -6.63 -10.19 1.48
N ARG A 62 -7.68 -9.34 1.44
CA ARG A 62 -8.53 -9.09 2.60
C ARG A 62 -9.17 -10.39 3.08
N GLY A 63 -9.20 -10.63 4.39
CA GLY A 63 -9.67 -11.88 5.00
C GLY A 63 -8.61 -12.99 5.03
N GLU A 64 -7.49 -12.83 4.33
CA GLU A 64 -6.38 -13.78 4.29
C GLU A 64 -5.06 -13.12 4.72
N GLU A 65 -5.10 -11.95 5.37
CA GLU A 65 -3.90 -11.15 5.67
C GLU A 65 -2.87 -11.90 6.51
N GLU A 66 -3.32 -12.78 7.41
CA GLU A 66 -2.47 -13.59 8.30
C GLU A 66 -1.64 -14.65 7.54
N ASN A 67 -2.03 -14.99 6.29
CA ASN A 67 -1.30 -15.93 5.45
C ASN A 67 -0.01 -15.33 4.86
N PHE A 68 0.13 -14.00 4.86
CA PHE A 68 1.27 -13.30 4.28
C PHE A 68 2.31 -13.00 5.36
N THR A 69 3.34 -13.84 5.43
CA THR A 69 4.45 -13.71 6.37
C THR A 69 5.73 -13.24 5.66
N LEU A 70 6.62 -12.61 6.42
CA LEU A 70 7.92 -12.15 5.91
C LEU A 70 8.75 -13.30 5.31
N ASP A 71 8.76 -14.47 5.94
CA ASP A 71 9.57 -15.61 5.48
C ASP A 71 9.06 -16.21 4.16
N ALA A 72 7.75 -16.21 3.93
CA ALA A 72 7.14 -16.87 2.77
C ALA A 72 6.96 -15.92 1.58
N TYR A 73 6.56 -14.67 1.83
CA TYR A 73 6.18 -13.71 0.78
C TYR A 73 7.07 -12.46 0.74
N GLY A 74 7.97 -12.27 1.71
CA GLY A 74 8.83 -11.09 1.80
C GLY A 74 8.12 -9.82 2.30
N PHE A 75 6.84 -9.93 2.67
CA PHE A 75 6.06 -8.87 3.31
C PHE A 75 5.08 -9.49 4.30
N GLN A 76 4.67 -8.70 5.29
CA GLN A 76 3.66 -9.08 6.26
C GLN A 76 2.80 -7.88 6.60
N LEU A 77 1.51 -8.12 6.81
CA LEU A 77 0.57 -7.11 7.30
C LEU A 77 0.46 -7.22 8.82
N PHE A 78 0.61 -6.09 9.49
CA PHE A 78 0.48 -6.00 10.94
C PHE A 78 -0.51 -4.89 11.29
N ARG A 79 -1.46 -5.18 12.20
CA ARG A 79 -2.42 -4.19 12.69
C ARG A 79 -1.84 -3.54 13.95
N HIS A 80 -1.43 -2.29 13.84
CA HIS A 80 -0.88 -1.51 14.94
C HIS A 80 -1.50 -0.11 14.97
N GLU A 81 -1.97 0.32 16.12
CA GLU A 81 -2.45 1.68 16.34
C GLU A 81 -1.30 2.54 16.88
N SER A 82 -0.91 3.58 16.15
CA SER A 82 0.17 4.46 16.60
C SER A 82 -0.28 5.38 17.72
N LYS A 83 0.64 5.66 18.65
CA LYS A 83 0.42 6.67 19.70
C LYS A 83 0.37 8.09 19.16
N GLU A 84 1.15 8.39 18.13
CA GLU A 84 1.13 9.69 17.45
C GLU A 84 0.08 9.66 16.35
N ASN A 85 -0.91 10.56 16.44
CA ASN A 85 -2.06 10.58 15.52
C ASN A 85 -2.19 11.90 14.75
N GLU A 86 -1.52 12.97 15.18
CA GLU A 86 -1.68 14.30 14.59
C GLU A 86 -0.58 14.61 13.57
N PHE A 87 0.64 14.10 13.79
CA PHE A 87 1.81 14.28 12.90
C PHE A 87 2.12 15.77 12.61
N LEU A 88 1.84 16.65 13.56
CA LEU A 88 2.07 18.10 13.43
C LEU A 88 3.39 18.57 14.05
N ASP A 89 3.95 17.82 14.99
CA ASP A 89 5.20 18.16 15.69
C ASP A 89 6.33 17.21 15.30
N LEU A 90 7.31 17.75 14.57
CA LEU A 90 8.46 17.01 14.07
C LEU A 90 9.32 16.39 15.17
N GLU A 91 9.46 17.06 16.31
CA GLU A 91 10.25 16.54 17.44
C GLU A 91 9.51 15.39 18.13
N ARG A 92 8.18 15.54 18.29
CA ARG A 92 7.34 14.46 18.84
C ARG A 92 7.31 13.23 17.95
N ILE A 93 7.15 13.40 16.64
CA ILE A 93 7.18 12.29 15.66
C ILE A 93 8.49 11.52 15.77
N LYS A 94 9.63 12.21 15.76
CA LYS A 94 10.94 11.54 15.87
C LYS A 94 11.11 10.78 17.17
N LYS A 95 10.62 11.34 18.28
CA LYS A 95 10.79 10.75 19.60
C LYS A 95 9.86 9.57 19.84
N GLU A 96 8.61 9.68 19.40
CA GLU A 96 7.55 8.70 19.71
C GLU A 96 7.34 7.73 18.55
N TYR A 97 6.97 8.24 17.38
CA TYR A 97 6.59 7.42 16.22
C TYR A 97 7.75 6.57 15.68
N TYR A 98 8.97 7.13 15.59
CA TYR A 98 10.11 6.35 15.10
C TYR A 98 10.53 5.27 16.10
N ALA A 99 10.57 5.59 17.40
CA ALA A 99 10.89 4.61 18.43
C ALA A 99 9.84 3.48 18.49
N GLU A 100 8.57 3.81 18.30
CA GLU A 100 7.47 2.86 18.18
C GLU A 100 7.65 1.95 16.95
N THR A 101 7.95 2.52 15.79
CA THR A 101 8.17 1.76 14.54
C THR A 101 9.39 0.83 14.66
N GLU A 102 10.47 1.29 15.29
CA GLU A 102 11.65 0.46 15.55
C GLU A 102 11.34 -0.72 16.48
N GLN A 103 10.46 -0.55 17.46
CA GLN A 103 10.04 -1.65 18.33
C GLN A 103 9.17 -2.64 17.56
N LEU A 104 8.22 -2.15 16.74
CA LEU A 104 7.35 -2.99 15.92
C LEU A 104 8.14 -3.89 14.95
N LEU A 105 9.27 -3.41 14.43
CA LEU A 105 10.16 -4.19 13.55
C LEU A 105 10.95 -5.28 14.27
N LYS A 106 11.04 -5.23 15.61
CA LYS A 106 11.77 -6.21 16.42
C LYS A 106 10.86 -7.31 16.97
N ASP A 107 9.57 -7.03 17.08
CA ASP A 107 8.54 -7.96 17.57
C ASP A 107 8.16 -8.96 16.46
#